data_AF-A6NGQ2-F1
#
_entry.id   AF-A6NGQ2-F1
#
_cell.length_a   1.000
_cell.length_b   1.000
_cell.length_c   1.000
_cell.angle_alpha   90.00
_cell.angle_beta   90.00
_cell.angle_gamma   90.00
#
_symmetry.space_group_name_H-M   'P 1'
#
loop_
_entity.id
_entity.type
_entity.pdbx_description
1 polymer ?
#
loop_
_entity_poly.entity_id
_entity_poly.type
_entity_poly.pdbx_seq_one_letter_code
_entity_poly.pdbx_strand_id
1 'polypeptide(L)'
;MVDDAGAAESQRGKQTPAHSLEQLRRLPLPPPQIRIRPWWFPVQELRDPLVFYLEAWLADELFGPDRAIIPEMEWTSQALLTVDIVDSGNLVEITVFGRPRVQNRVKSMLLCLAWFHREHRARAEKMKHLEKNLKAHASDPHSPQDPVA
;
A
#
# COMPACT_ATOMS: atom_id res chain seq x y z
N MET A 1 -21.62 -40.50 -22.68
CA MET A 1 -21.93 -39.50 -21.64
C MET A 1 -20.69 -39.36 -20.78
N VAL A 2 -19.77 -38.48 -21.16
CA VAL A 2 -18.64 -38.05 -20.32
C VAL A 2 -18.47 -36.56 -20.61
N ASP A 3 -18.54 -35.79 -19.54
CA ASP A 3 -18.88 -34.37 -19.52
C ASP A 3 -17.75 -33.47 -20.03
N ASP A 4 -18.10 -32.61 -21.00
CA ASP A 4 -17.33 -31.46 -21.44
C ASP A 4 -17.88 -30.24 -20.69
N ALA A 5 -17.31 -29.93 -19.51
CA ALA A 5 -17.66 -28.73 -18.76
C ALA A 5 -16.54 -28.33 -17.81
N GLY A 6 -15.96 -27.14 -18.05
CA GLY A 6 -15.35 -26.34 -16.98
C GLY A 6 -13.84 -26.20 -17.01
N ALA A 7 -13.31 -25.50 -18.01
CA ALA A 7 -11.98 -24.88 -17.92
C ALA A 7 -11.99 -23.50 -18.58
N ALA A 8 -12.95 -22.64 -18.21
CA ALA A 8 -13.07 -21.30 -18.75
C ALA A 8 -13.39 -20.26 -17.67
N GLU A 9 -12.67 -20.24 -16.55
CA GLU A 9 -12.88 -19.21 -15.52
C GLU A 9 -11.65 -19.03 -14.61
N SER A 10 -10.67 -18.25 -15.06
CA SER A 10 -9.82 -17.46 -14.14
C SER A 10 -9.12 -16.34 -14.89
N GLN A 11 -9.86 -15.63 -15.75
CA GLN A 11 -9.43 -14.31 -16.20
C GLN A 11 -9.80 -13.30 -15.10
N ARG A 12 -9.25 -13.51 -13.89
CA ARG A 12 -9.25 -12.51 -12.82
C ARG A 12 -8.34 -11.40 -13.31
N GLY A 13 -8.92 -10.50 -14.10
CA GLY A 13 -8.24 -9.38 -14.72
C GLY A 13 -7.40 -8.69 -13.68
N LYS A 14 -6.10 -8.62 -13.94
CA LYS A 14 -5.18 -7.75 -13.22
C LYS A 14 -5.65 -6.33 -13.50
N GLN A 15 -6.64 -5.85 -12.75
CA GLN A 15 -7.03 -4.45 -12.79
C GLN A 15 -5.78 -3.68 -12.42
N THR A 16 -5.25 -2.96 -13.40
CA THR A 16 -4.06 -2.14 -13.22
C THR A 16 -4.42 -1.02 -12.24
N PRO A 17 -3.55 -0.69 -11.27
CA PRO A 17 -3.81 0.39 -10.31
C PRO A 17 -4.21 1.72 -10.97
N ALA A 18 -3.75 1.94 -12.21
CA ALA A 18 -4.11 3.09 -13.03
C ALA A 18 -5.63 3.19 -13.32
N HIS A 19 -6.30 2.08 -13.63
CA HIS A 19 -7.74 2.09 -13.90
C HIS A 19 -8.55 2.32 -12.62
N SER A 20 -8.11 1.77 -11.48
CA SER A 20 -8.72 2.03 -10.18
C SER A 20 -8.65 3.51 -9.81
N LEU A 21 -7.50 4.16 -10.05
CA LEU A 21 -7.34 5.61 -9.84
C LEU A 21 -8.28 6.46 -10.69
N GLU A 22 -8.52 6.05 -11.94
CA GLU A 22 -9.40 6.79 -12.85
C GLU A 22 -10.89 6.62 -12.51
N GLN A 23 -11.26 5.43 -12.00
CA GLN A 23 -12.59 5.21 -11.42
C GLN A 23 -12.79 6.04 -10.15
N LEU A 24 -11.78 6.16 -9.29
CA LEU A 24 -11.85 6.97 -8.07
C LEU A 24 -12.10 8.45 -8.35
N ARG A 25 -11.46 8.99 -9.39
CA ARG A 25 -11.71 10.37 -9.83
C ARG A 25 -13.16 10.63 -10.27
N ARG A 26 -13.91 9.58 -10.63
CA ARG A 26 -15.33 9.67 -10.99
C ARG A 26 -16.26 9.46 -9.80
N LEU A 27 -15.77 8.90 -8.69
CA LEU A 27 -16.59 8.67 -7.50
C LEU A 27 -16.80 9.99 -6.72
N PRO A 28 -17.96 10.17 -6.07
CA PRO A 28 -18.14 11.27 -5.14
C PRO A 28 -17.09 11.15 -4.03
N LEU A 29 -16.35 12.23 -3.81
CA LEU A 29 -15.37 12.28 -2.72
C LEU A 29 -16.10 12.01 -1.38
N PRO A 30 -15.57 11.12 -0.52
CA PRO A 30 -16.16 10.93 0.80
C PRO A 30 -16.19 12.27 1.55
N PRO A 31 -17.19 12.48 2.43
CA PRO A 31 -17.25 13.69 3.22
C PRO A 31 -15.95 13.82 4.03
N PRO A 32 -15.34 15.02 4.09
CA PRO A 32 -14.08 15.22 4.76
C PRO A 32 -14.20 14.77 6.22
N GLN A 33 -13.34 13.85 6.64
CA GLN A 33 -13.27 13.42 8.01
C GLN A 33 -12.87 14.65 8.84
N ILE A 34 -13.79 15.16 9.67
CA ILE A 34 -13.62 16.44 10.37
C ILE A 34 -12.46 16.29 11.37
N ARG A 35 -11.25 16.65 10.94
CA ARG A 35 -10.11 16.84 11.84
C ARG A 35 -10.12 18.26 12.37
N ILE A 36 -9.89 18.39 13.67
CA ILE A 36 -9.75 19.69 14.31
C ILE A 36 -8.38 20.23 13.93
N ARG A 37 -8.35 21.37 13.21
CA ARG A 37 -7.10 22.07 12.88
C ARG A 37 -6.35 22.40 14.17
N PRO A 38 -5.12 21.90 14.37
CA PRO A 38 -4.30 22.24 15.52
C PRO A 38 -4.11 23.76 15.64
N TRP A 39 -3.95 24.26 16.87
CA TRP A 39 -3.79 25.70 17.11
C TRP A 39 -2.54 26.28 16.45
N TRP A 40 -1.50 25.46 16.28
CA TRP A 40 -0.22 25.85 15.68
C TRP A 40 -0.27 25.90 14.15
N PHE A 41 -1.25 25.24 13.51
CA PHE A 41 -1.30 25.13 12.05
C PHE A 41 -2.00 26.36 11.43
N PRO A 42 -1.37 27.10 10.50
CA PRO A 42 -1.97 28.29 9.90
C PRO A 42 -3.19 27.95 9.04
N VAL A 43 -4.28 28.73 9.19
CA VAL A 43 -5.52 28.50 8.42
C VAL A 43 -5.33 28.70 6.91
N GLN A 44 -4.40 29.56 6.50
CA GLN A 44 -4.11 29.84 5.09
C GLN A 44 -3.50 28.62 4.39
N GLU A 45 -2.76 27.78 5.12
CA GLU A 45 -2.12 26.59 4.59
C GLU A 45 -3.08 25.41 4.46
N LEU A 46 -4.35 25.58 4.88
CA LEU A 46 -5.43 24.63 4.57
C LEU A 46 -5.94 24.78 3.12
N ARG A 47 -5.54 25.84 2.41
CA ARG A 47 -5.91 26.05 1.01
C ARG A 47 -5.04 25.17 0.11
N ASP A 48 -5.64 24.67 -0.95
CA ASP A 48 -4.98 23.92 -2.02
C ASP A 48 -4.08 22.78 -1.51
N PRO A 49 -4.67 21.78 -0.82
CA PRO A 49 -3.89 20.64 -0.34
C PRO A 49 -3.36 19.80 -1.51
N LEU A 50 -2.26 19.11 -1.26
CA LEU A 50 -1.77 18.07 -2.15
C LEU A 50 -2.46 16.75 -1.82
N VAL A 51 -3.11 16.14 -2.81
CA VAL A 51 -3.78 14.84 -2.67
C VAL A 51 -3.05 13.79 -3.52
N PHE A 52 -2.84 12.60 -2.95
CA PHE A 52 -2.33 11.43 -3.67
C PHE A 52 -2.81 10.13 -3.02
N TYR A 53 -2.55 9.00 -3.65
CA TYR A 53 -3.09 7.71 -3.21
C TYR A 53 -2.02 6.66 -2.98
N LEU A 54 -2.25 5.79 -1.99
CA LEU A 54 -1.43 4.62 -1.67
C LEU A 54 -2.31 3.39 -1.42
N GLU A 55 -1.74 2.19 -1.54
CA GLU A 55 -2.44 0.96 -1.17
C GLU A 55 -2.73 0.97 0.33
N ALA A 56 -3.91 0.50 0.74
CA ALA A 56 -4.35 0.59 2.13
C ALA A 56 -3.40 -0.13 3.11
N TRP A 57 -2.83 -1.27 2.71
CA TRP A 57 -1.86 -1.98 3.53
C TRP A 57 -0.57 -1.17 3.78
N LEU A 58 -0.20 -0.25 2.88
CA LEU A 58 0.91 0.67 3.12
C LEU A 58 0.55 1.77 4.12
N ALA A 59 -0.73 2.13 4.22
CA ALA A 59 -1.17 3.14 5.17
C ALA A 59 -0.91 2.67 6.62
N ASP A 60 -1.22 1.41 6.92
CA ASP A 60 -0.99 0.84 8.25
C ASP A 60 0.50 0.73 8.58
N GLU A 61 1.33 0.40 7.58
CA GLU A 61 2.79 0.34 7.71
C GLU A 61 3.41 1.73 7.94
N LEU A 62 2.89 2.76 7.27
CA LEU A 62 3.42 4.12 7.34
C LEU A 62 2.93 4.90 8.55
N PHE A 63 1.63 4.77 8.87
CA PHE A 63 0.97 5.59 9.88
C PHE A 63 0.71 4.84 11.19
N GLY A 64 1.02 3.55 11.22
CA GLY A 64 0.69 2.66 12.33
C GLY A 64 -0.79 2.27 12.35
N PRO A 65 -1.16 1.30 13.21
CA PRO A 65 -2.55 0.97 13.46
C PRO A 65 -3.29 2.21 13.95
N ASP A 66 -4.54 2.37 13.49
CA ASP A 66 -5.38 3.54 13.79
C ASP A 66 -4.74 4.90 13.45
N ARG A 67 -3.67 4.90 12.63
CA ARG A 67 -2.92 6.08 12.21
C ARG A 67 -2.27 6.84 13.37
N ALA A 68 -1.87 6.11 14.41
CA ALA A 68 -1.37 6.66 15.66
C ALA A 68 -0.15 7.58 15.53
N ILE A 69 0.68 7.42 14.50
CA ILE A 69 1.90 8.23 14.30
C ILE A 69 1.63 9.55 13.56
N ILE A 70 0.44 9.76 13.00
CA ILE A 70 0.10 10.97 12.24
C ILE A 70 0.42 12.25 13.02
N PRO A 71 0.01 12.42 14.30
CA PRO A 71 0.28 13.65 15.04
C PRO A 71 1.78 13.96 15.16
N GLU A 72 2.62 12.94 15.32
CA GLU A 72 4.08 13.10 15.39
C GLU A 72 4.66 13.51 14.03
N MET A 73 4.19 12.88 12.95
CA MET A 73 4.59 13.24 11.59
C MET A 73 4.16 14.66 11.22
N GLU A 74 2.95 15.06 11.61
CA GLU A 74 2.42 16.41 11.38
C GLU A 74 3.29 17.47 12.06
N TRP A 75 3.59 17.25 13.35
CA TRP A 75 4.46 18.13 14.11
C TRP A 75 5.87 18.20 13.53
N THR A 76 6.46 17.06 13.18
CA THR A 76 7.84 16.99 12.68
C THR A 76 7.99 17.59 11.29
N SER A 77 6.99 17.38 10.42
CA SER A 77 7.00 17.89 9.05
C SER A 77 6.46 19.32 8.93
N GLN A 78 5.79 19.84 9.96
CA GLN A 78 5.04 21.09 9.94
C GLN A 78 3.99 21.10 8.82
N ALA A 79 3.30 19.98 8.67
CA ALA A 79 2.22 19.75 7.71
C ALA A 79 1.02 19.12 8.44
N LEU A 80 -0.19 19.29 7.92
CA LEU A 80 -1.36 18.55 8.40
C LEU A 80 -1.65 17.41 7.42
N LEU A 81 -2.03 16.25 7.94
CA LEU A 81 -2.27 15.04 7.17
C LEU A 81 -3.68 14.51 7.42
N THR A 82 -4.41 14.25 6.35
CA THR A 82 -5.54 13.31 6.42
C THR A 82 -5.19 12.09 5.60
N VAL A 83 -5.65 10.95 6.10
CA VAL A 83 -5.55 9.66 5.44
C VAL A 83 -6.97 9.15 5.48
N ASP A 84 -7.57 8.85 4.34
CA ASP A 84 -8.97 8.42 4.25
C ASP A 84 -9.02 7.16 3.39
N ILE A 85 -9.76 6.15 3.87
CA ILE A 85 -9.90 4.91 3.10
C ILE A 85 -10.84 5.19 1.93
N VAL A 86 -10.39 4.86 0.73
CA VAL A 86 -11.16 4.99 -0.51
C VAL A 86 -11.21 3.64 -1.22
N ASP A 87 -11.98 3.54 -2.30
CA ASP A 87 -12.00 2.39 -3.21
C ASP A 87 -12.16 1.02 -2.54
N SER A 88 -13.32 0.74 -1.96
CA SER A 88 -13.64 -0.56 -1.31
C SER A 88 -12.69 -1.01 -0.20
N GLY A 89 -11.77 -0.16 0.27
CA GLY A 89 -10.78 -0.50 1.29
C GLY A 89 -9.38 -0.84 0.77
N ASN A 90 -9.16 -0.85 -0.55
CA ASN A 90 -7.88 -1.25 -1.12
C ASN A 90 -6.89 -0.08 -1.26
N LEU A 91 -7.40 1.15 -1.29
CA LEU A 91 -6.60 2.35 -1.47
C LEU A 91 -6.92 3.35 -0.36
N VAL A 92 -5.94 4.17 -0.03
CA VAL A 92 -6.11 5.33 0.84
C VAL A 92 -5.80 6.59 0.06
N GLU A 93 -6.61 7.61 0.28
CA GLU A 93 -6.34 8.98 -0.12
C GLU A 93 -5.55 9.66 0.99
N ILE A 94 -4.43 10.27 0.64
CA ILE A 94 -3.60 11.04 1.55
C ILE A 94 -3.65 12.49 1.10
N THR A 95 -4.11 13.35 2.01
CA THR A 95 -4.18 14.79 1.82
C THR A 95 -3.14 15.47 2.70
N VAL A 96 -2.29 16.27 2.08
CA VAL A 96 -1.21 17.02 2.75
C VAL A 96 -1.51 18.51 2.66
N PHE A 97 -1.78 19.13 3.80
CA PHE A 97 -1.91 20.57 3.92
C PHE A 97 -0.59 21.17 4.38
N GLY A 98 -0.31 22.39 3.93
CA GLY A 98 0.96 23.06 4.19
C GLY A 98 1.40 23.90 3.01
N ARG A 99 2.52 24.59 3.13
CA ARG A 99 3.15 25.28 1.98
C ARG A 99 3.50 24.27 0.87
N PRO A 100 3.41 24.63 -0.42
CA PRO A 100 3.70 23.70 -1.54
C PRO A 100 5.05 22.98 -1.45
N ARG A 101 6.09 23.64 -0.93
CA ARG A 101 7.41 23.02 -0.69
C ARG A 101 7.35 21.94 0.39
N VAL A 102 6.61 22.18 1.46
CA VAL A 102 6.40 21.24 2.56
C VAL A 102 5.56 20.06 2.06
N GLN A 103 4.46 20.33 1.36
CA GLN A 103 3.61 19.30 0.75
C GLN A 103 4.42 18.32 -0.11
N ASN A 104 5.25 18.84 -1.02
CA ASN A 104 6.09 18.02 -1.89
C ASN A 104 7.16 17.24 -1.09
N ARG A 105 7.76 17.86 -0.07
CA ARG A 105 8.73 17.16 0.80
C ARG A 105 8.07 15.99 1.52
N VAL A 106 6.90 16.21 2.11
CA VAL A 106 6.13 15.19 2.83
C VAL A 106 5.69 14.08 1.89
N LYS A 107 5.17 14.42 0.71
CA LYS A 107 4.82 13.45 -0.33
C LYS A 107 6.03 12.58 -0.70
N SER A 108 7.16 13.20 -1.03
CA SER A 108 8.38 12.47 -1.40
C SER A 108 8.84 11.54 -0.27
N MET A 109 8.82 12.01 0.98
CA MET A 109 9.15 11.19 2.15
C MET A 109 8.23 9.96 2.25
N LEU A 110 6.91 10.17 2.19
CA LEU A 110 5.91 9.10 2.26
C LEU A 110 6.06 8.10 1.11
N LEU A 111 6.30 8.57 -0.11
CA LEU A 111 6.52 7.69 -1.27
C LEU A 111 7.84 6.90 -1.16
N CYS A 112 8.90 7.49 -0.64
CA CYS A 112 10.16 6.79 -0.38
C CYS A 112 9.99 5.68 0.67
N LEU A 113 9.28 5.98 1.77
CA LEU A 113 8.97 4.97 2.78
C LEU A 113 8.07 3.87 2.20
N ALA A 114 7.02 4.23 1.46
CA ALA A 114 6.16 3.26 0.79
C ALA A 114 6.95 2.33 -0.15
N TRP A 115 7.89 2.88 -0.91
CA TRP A 115 8.79 2.11 -1.77
C TRP A 115 9.64 1.14 -0.94
N PHE A 116 10.20 1.60 0.19
CA PHE A 116 10.98 0.76 1.09
C PHE A 116 10.16 -0.42 1.65
N HIS A 117 8.92 -0.19 2.10
CA HIS A 117 8.04 -1.26 2.57
C HIS A 117 7.71 -2.27 1.46
N ARG A 118 7.42 -1.80 0.24
CA ARG A 118 7.20 -2.69 -0.92
C ARG A 118 8.42 -3.55 -1.22
N GLU A 119 9.60 -2.95 -1.27
CA GLU A 119 10.84 -3.65 -1.56
C GLU A 119 11.18 -4.67 -0.46
N HIS A 120 11.01 -4.28 0.81
CA HIS A 120 11.22 -5.17 1.94
C HIS A 120 10.27 -6.38 1.90
N ARG A 121 8.98 -6.16 1.60
CA ARG A 121 8.00 -7.22 1.44
C ARG A 121 8.36 -8.15 0.28
N ALA A 122 8.72 -7.61 -0.88
CA ALA A 122 9.12 -8.40 -2.05
C ALA A 122 10.37 -9.25 -1.76
N ARG A 123 11.34 -8.73 -1.00
CA ARG A 123 12.51 -9.49 -0.57
C ARG A 123 12.13 -10.61 0.40
N ALA A 124 11.27 -10.33 1.38
CA ALA A 124 10.79 -11.33 2.32
C ALA A 124 10.05 -12.49 1.62
N GLU A 125 9.21 -12.17 0.62
CA GLU A 125 8.51 -13.17 -0.20
C GLU A 125 9.48 -14.03 -1.03
N LYS A 126 10.48 -13.40 -1.67
CA LYS A 126 11.53 -14.12 -2.41
C LYS A 126 12.34 -15.04 -1.50
N MET A 127 12.72 -14.56 -0.32
CA MET A 127 13.45 -15.36 0.67
C MET A 127 12.62 -16.57 1.12
N LYS A 128 11.34 -16.36 1.43
CA LYS A 128 10.41 -17.44 1.80
C LYS A 128 10.25 -18.48 0.70
N HIS A 129 10.22 -18.06 -0.57
CA HIS A 129 10.16 -19.00 -1.70
C HIS A 129 11.47 -19.79 -1.84
N LEU A 130 12.62 -19.13 -1.73
CA LEU A 130 13.93 -19.77 -1.76
C LEU A 130 14.05 -20.83 -0.66
N GLU A 131 13.67 -20.51 0.58
CA GLU A 131 13.70 -21.45 1.70
C GLU A 131 12.81 -22.69 1.45
N LYS A 132 11.64 -22.50 0.84
CA LYS A 132 10.75 -23.62 0.49
C LYS A 132 11.39 -24.54 -0.55
N ASN A 133 12.02 -23.99 -1.59
CA ASN A 133 12.70 -24.78 -2.62
C ASN A 133 13.87 -25.57 -2.03
N LEU A 134 14.68 -24.93 -1.18
CA LEU A 134 15.80 -25.61 -0.51
C LEU A 134 15.33 -26.76 0.39
N LYS A 135 14.24 -26.57 1.14
CA LYS A 135 13.64 -27.64 1.97
C LYS A 135 13.09 -28.78 1.13
N ALA A 136 12.49 -28.49 -0.02
CA ALA A 136 12.00 -29.52 -0.94
C ALA A 136 13.16 -30.38 -1.48
N HIS A 137 14.25 -29.76 -1.94
CA HIS A 137 15.43 -30.50 -2.42
C HIS A 137 16.13 -31.31 -1.33
N ALA A 138 16.20 -30.81 -0.09
CA ALA A 138 16.76 -31.58 1.03
C ALA A 138 15.88 -32.78 1.43
N SER A 139 14.59 -32.73 1.10
CA SER A 139 13.61 -33.79 1.40
C SER A 139 13.42 -34.77 0.25
N ASP A 140 14.12 -34.60 -0.88
CA ASP A 140 14.24 -35.60 -1.93
C ASP A 140 15.41 -36.53 -1.56
N PRO A 141 15.17 -37.65 -0.86
CA PRO A 141 16.19 -38.66 -0.77
C PRO A 141 16.41 -39.16 -2.19
N HIS A 142 17.54 -38.79 -2.78
CA HIS A 142 18.12 -39.64 -3.81
C HIS A 142 18.05 -41.06 -3.25
N SER A 143 17.21 -41.87 -3.89
CA SER A 143 17.23 -43.31 -3.79
C SER A 143 18.24 -43.76 -4.84
N PRO A 144 19.56 -43.82 -4.55
CA PRO A 144 20.39 -44.74 -5.30
C PRO A 144 19.91 -46.13 -4.86
N GLN A 145 18.97 -46.68 -5.61
CA GLN A 145 18.92 -48.12 -5.77
C GLN A 145 20.20 -48.46 -6.52
N ASP A 146 21.30 -48.63 -5.80
CA ASP A 146 22.43 -49.38 -6.33
C ASP A 146 21.96 -50.84 -6.36
N PRO A 147 21.71 -51.43 -7.53
CA PRO A 147 21.52 -52.87 -7.61
C PRO A 147 22.86 -53.51 -7.23
N VAL A 148 22.93 -54.06 -6.03
CA VAL A 148 23.99 -55.01 -5.66
C VAL A 148 23.80 -56.22 -6.58
N ALA A 149 24.67 -56.31 -7.59
CA ALA A 149 24.91 -57.52 -8.37
C ALA A 149 25.81 -58.48 -7.58
#